data_AF-A0A6J4TX25-F1
#
_entry.id   AF-A0A6J4TX25-F1
#
_cell.length_a   1.000
_cell.length_b   1.000
_cell.length_c   1.000
_cell.angle_alpha   90.00
_cell.angle_beta   90.00
_cell.angle_gamma   90.00
#
_symmetry.space_group_name_H-M   'P 1'
#
loop_
_entity.id
_entity.type
_entity.pdbx_description
1 polymer ?
#
loop_
_entity_poly.entity_id
_entity_poly.type
_entity_poly.pdbx_seq_one_letter_code
_entity_poly.pdbx_strand_id
1 'polypeptide(L)'
;MRFGGEEAAFEMDMLEEPSQAPTVVLESELTSERAFKVLETILYSVASSPSHYRNFAVHYMRCRSALLGGEGRSAVPGFLVQCGTSEKFRDFITLYDAAVRERHAFIDYALTRCRALYGGTRAYDPFDDEDF
;
A
#
# COMPACT_ATOMS: atom_id res chain seq x y z
N MET A 1 28.30 39.77 69.53
CA MET A 1 28.38 40.45 68.24
C MET A 1 27.12 40.11 67.45
N ARG A 2 26.37 41.12 67.00
CA ARG A 2 25.07 40.99 66.34
C ARG A 2 25.28 40.61 64.87
N PHE A 3 24.59 39.58 64.38
CA PHE A 3 24.45 39.29 62.95
C PHE A 3 23.14 39.93 62.46
N GLY A 4 23.23 41.01 61.70
CA GLY A 4 22.23 41.36 60.66
C GLY A 4 22.66 40.61 59.39
N GLY A 5 21.78 40.01 58.60
CA GLY A 5 20.52 40.55 58.12
C GLY A 5 20.75 40.85 56.64
N GLU A 6 20.24 40.00 55.75
CA GLU A 6 19.55 40.37 54.51
C GLU A 6 19.29 39.13 53.65
N GLU A 7 18.02 39.01 53.30
CA GLU A 7 17.40 38.00 52.48
C GLU A 7 17.78 38.22 51.01
N ALA A 8 18.06 37.14 50.31
CA ALA A 8 17.91 37.10 48.85
C ALA A 8 17.45 35.69 48.47
N ALA A 9 16.14 35.47 48.64
CA ALA A 9 15.43 34.43 47.94
C ALA A 9 15.49 34.73 46.43
N PHE A 10 16.10 33.84 45.66
CA PHE A 10 15.96 33.83 44.21
C PHE A 10 15.75 32.38 43.78
N GLU A 11 14.50 31.95 43.93
CA GLU A 11 13.97 30.75 43.28
C GLU A 11 13.98 31.00 41.76
N MET A 12 14.99 30.50 41.07
CA MET A 12 14.95 30.34 39.62
C MET A 12 14.24 29.02 39.34
N ASP A 13 12.91 29.11 39.30
CA ASP A 13 12.03 28.09 38.76
C ASP A 13 12.31 27.98 37.26
N MET A 14 13.20 27.06 36.89
CA MET A 14 13.40 26.65 35.51
C MET A 14 12.17 25.84 35.09
N LEU A 15 11.18 26.53 34.55
CA LEU A 15 10.10 25.92 33.80
C LEU A 15 10.69 25.20 32.58
N GLU A 16 10.95 23.90 32.71
CA GLU A 16 11.06 22.99 31.58
C GLU A 16 9.70 22.99 30.87
N GLU A 17 9.58 23.74 29.78
CA GLU A 17 8.50 23.54 28.82
C GLU A 17 8.57 22.09 28.33
N PRO A 18 7.52 21.26 28.48
CA PRO A 18 7.46 19.99 27.79
C PRO A 18 7.30 20.27 26.30
N SER A 19 8.44 20.32 25.61
CA SER A 19 8.52 20.33 24.15
C SER A 19 7.68 19.18 23.62
N GLN A 20 6.52 19.52 23.08
CA GLN A 20 5.55 18.55 22.58
C GLN A 20 6.22 17.67 21.54
N ALA A 21 6.35 16.39 21.86
CA ALA A 21 6.76 15.38 20.90
C ALA A 21 5.87 15.51 19.65
N PRO A 22 6.44 15.43 18.43
CA PRO A 22 5.66 15.50 17.22
C PRO A 22 4.57 14.44 17.28
N THR A 23 3.31 14.87 17.27
CA THR A 23 2.17 13.98 17.18
C THR A 23 2.33 13.21 15.89
N VAL A 24 2.78 11.95 16.00
CA VAL A 24 2.83 11.00 14.89
C VAL A 24 1.38 10.86 14.44
N VAL A 25 1.04 11.54 13.35
CA VAL A 25 -0.23 11.36 12.66
C VAL A 25 -0.24 9.89 12.24
N LEU A 26 -0.97 9.07 13.00
CA LEU A 26 -1.21 7.67 12.67
C LEU A 26 -1.80 7.65 11.25
N GLU A 27 -0.97 7.29 10.27
CA GLU A 27 -1.42 7.09 8.91
C GLU A 27 -2.63 6.18 8.95
N SER A 28 -3.77 6.69 8.48
CA SER A 28 -5.03 5.97 8.47
C SER A 28 -4.81 4.57 7.91
N GLU A 29 -5.07 3.54 8.73
CA GLU A 29 -4.82 2.16 8.34
C GLU A 29 -5.51 1.85 7.00
N LEU A 30 -4.71 1.42 6.03
CA LEU A 30 -5.22 1.06 4.71
C LEU A 30 -6.08 -0.21 4.83
N THR A 31 -7.39 -0.08 4.71
CA THR A 31 -8.31 -1.22 4.76
C THR A 31 -8.01 -2.21 3.63
N SER A 32 -8.23 -3.52 3.87
CA SER A 32 -7.96 -4.56 2.87
C SER A 32 -8.76 -4.37 1.57
N GLU A 33 -10.00 -3.89 1.66
CA GLU A 33 -10.82 -3.58 0.48
C GLU A 33 -10.21 -2.46 -0.36
N ARG A 34 -9.77 -1.37 0.28
CA ARG A 34 -9.12 -0.25 -0.41
C ARG A 34 -7.77 -0.66 -0.98
N ALA A 35 -7.00 -1.46 -0.22
CA ALA A 35 -5.74 -2.03 -0.68
C ALA A 35 -5.95 -2.89 -1.94
N PHE A 36 -7.01 -3.70 -1.99
CA PHE A 36 -7.34 -4.52 -3.15
C PHE A 36 -7.60 -3.66 -4.40
N LYS A 37 -8.51 -2.67 -4.32
CA LYS A 37 -8.86 -1.79 -5.45
C LYS A 37 -7.63 -1.03 -6.00
N VAL A 38 -6.78 -0.51 -5.11
CA VAL A 38 -5.56 0.19 -5.50
C VAL A 38 -4.54 -0.78 -6.12
N LEU A 39 -4.33 -1.95 -5.50
CA LEU A 39 -3.39 -2.93 -6.02
C LEU A 39 -3.80 -3.43 -7.42
N GLU A 40 -5.08 -3.72 -7.62
CA GLU A 40 -5.62 -4.13 -8.91
C GLU A 40 -5.28 -3.11 -10.01
N THR A 41 -5.51 -1.82 -9.75
CA THR A 41 -5.17 -0.73 -10.68
C THR A 41 -3.67 -0.71 -11.01
N ILE A 42 -2.81 -0.92 -10.01
CA ILE A 42 -1.36 -0.99 -10.18
C ILE A 42 -0.98 -2.17 -11.08
N LEU A 43 -1.56 -3.36 -10.85
CA LEU A 43 -1.26 -4.56 -11.62
C LEU A 43 -1.59 -4.36 -13.10
N TYR A 44 -2.78 -3.82 -13.41
CA TYR A 44 -3.16 -3.49 -14.79
C TYR A 44 -2.24 -2.44 -15.40
N SER A 45 -1.91 -1.38 -14.65
CA SER A 45 -1.03 -0.31 -15.14
C SER A 45 0.37 -0.85 -15.50
N VAL A 46 0.93 -1.73 -14.68
CA VAL A 46 2.23 -2.36 -14.93
C VAL A 46 2.16 -3.37 -16.08
N ALA A 47 1.07 -4.14 -16.19
CA ALA A 47 0.88 -5.09 -17.28
C ALA A 47 0.76 -4.41 -18.65
N SER A 48 0.07 -3.26 -18.72
CA SER A 48 -0.06 -2.43 -19.93
C SER A 48 1.20 -1.63 -20.25
N SER A 49 1.91 -1.15 -19.23
CA SER A 49 3.10 -0.33 -19.40
C SER A 49 4.18 -0.73 -18.39
N PRO A 50 4.98 -1.76 -18.70
CA PRO A 50 6.00 -2.30 -17.80
C PRO A 50 7.01 -1.26 -17.29
N SER A 51 7.28 -0.20 -18.06
CA SER A 51 8.19 0.89 -17.69
C SER A 51 7.73 1.69 -16.45
N HIS A 52 6.42 1.70 -16.13
CA HIS A 52 5.87 2.47 -15.02
C HIS A 52 6.02 1.81 -13.64
N TYR A 53 6.60 0.62 -13.55
CA TYR A 53 6.68 -0.15 -12.30
C TYR A 53 7.27 0.64 -11.11
N ARG A 54 8.24 1.53 -11.37
CA ARG A 54 8.91 2.35 -10.34
C ARG A 54 7.95 3.34 -9.68
N ASN A 55 7.02 3.90 -10.44
CA ASN A 55 6.03 4.87 -9.96
C ASN A 55 5.11 4.26 -8.88
N PHE A 56 4.97 2.93 -8.89
CA PHE A 56 4.07 2.21 -8.00
C PHE A 56 4.78 1.46 -6.88
N ALA A 57 6.11 1.55 -6.74
CA ALA A 57 6.87 0.69 -5.82
C ALA A 57 6.36 0.76 -4.37
N VAL A 58 6.19 1.97 -3.83
CA VAL A 58 5.72 2.18 -2.45
C VAL A 58 4.26 1.73 -2.29
N HIS A 59 3.38 2.13 -3.21
CA HIS A 59 1.95 1.80 -3.14
C HIS A 59 1.70 0.29 -3.29
N TYR A 60 2.42 -0.37 -4.19
CA TYR A 60 2.36 -1.82 -4.38
C TYR A 60 2.69 -2.55 -3.08
N MET A 61 3.81 -2.20 -2.44
CA MET A 61 4.24 -2.85 -1.19
C MET A 61 3.23 -2.62 -0.07
N ARG A 62 2.71 -1.39 0.08
CA ARG A 62 1.69 -1.06 1.08
C ARG A 62 0.42 -1.87 0.90
N CYS A 63 -0.13 -1.90 -0.31
CA CYS A 63 -1.37 -2.62 -0.59
C CYS A 63 -1.18 -4.13 -0.43
N ARG A 64 -0.08 -4.67 -0.94
CA ARG A 64 0.27 -6.09 -0.78
C ARG A 64 0.38 -6.48 0.69
N SER A 65 1.07 -5.69 1.51
CA SER A 65 1.21 -5.97 2.95
C SER A 65 -0.14 -5.94 3.67
N ALA A 66 -1.01 -4.97 3.36
CA ALA A 66 -2.36 -4.90 3.93
C ALA A 66 -3.23 -6.12 3.55
N LEU A 67 -3.08 -6.66 2.34
CA LEU A 67 -3.80 -7.85 1.90
C LEU A 67 -3.25 -9.14 2.53
N LEU A 68 -1.93 -9.26 2.67
CA LEU A 68 -1.29 -10.44 3.25
C LEU A 68 -1.35 -10.49 4.78
N GLY A 69 -1.48 -9.34 5.43
CA GLY A 69 -1.66 -9.21 6.89
C GLY A 69 -3.10 -9.27 7.35
N GLY A 70 -4.08 -9.13 6.45
CA GLY A 70 -5.51 -9.13 6.77
C GLY A 70 -6.16 -10.51 6.75
N GLU A 71 -7.43 -10.55 7.11
CA GLU A 71 -8.26 -11.78 7.19
C GLU A 71 -8.40 -12.50 5.84
N GLY A 72 -8.31 -11.75 4.73
CA GLY A 72 -8.44 -12.29 3.37
C GLY A 72 -7.16 -12.87 2.76
N ARG A 73 -6.09 -13.11 3.54
CA ARG A 73 -4.82 -13.66 3.03
C ARG A 73 -5.00 -14.94 2.21
N SER A 74 -5.93 -15.82 2.60
CA SER A 74 -6.20 -17.10 1.91
C SER A 74 -6.79 -16.92 0.51
N ALA A 75 -7.35 -15.75 0.20
CA ALA A 75 -7.84 -15.39 -1.11
C ALA A 75 -6.76 -14.78 -2.01
N VAL A 76 -5.64 -14.32 -1.44
CA VAL A 76 -4.56 -13.66 -2.19
C VAL A 76 -3.84 -14.68 -3.08
N PRO A 77 -3.72 -14.44 -4.40
CA PRO A 77 -3.06 -15.37 -5.31
C PRO A 77 -1.57 -15.50 -5.02
N GLY A 78 -1.02 -16.69 -5.33
CA GLY A 78 0.38 -17.02 -5.05
C GLY A 78 1.39 -16.07 -5.71
N PHE A 79 1.08 -15.52 -6.90
CA PHE A 79 1.99 -14.59 -7.55
C PHE A 79 2.19 -13.30 -6.74
N LEU A 80 1.16 -12.83 -6.02
CA LEU A 80 1.30 -11.67 -5.13
C LEU A 80 2.15 -12.00 -3.91
N VAL A 81 2.16 -13.26 -3.44
CA VAL A 81 3.08 -13.70 -2.38
C VAL A 81 4.52 -13.68 -2.89
N GLN A 82 4.77 -14.21 -4.10
CA GLN A 82 6.09 -14.32 -4.71
C GLN A 82 6.67 -12.97 -5.17
N CYS A 83 5.83 -12.12 -5.75
CA CYS A 83 6.20 -10.79 -6.24
C CYS A 83 6.20 -9.79 -5.09
N GLY A 84 7.29 -9.77 -4.31
CA GLY A 84 7.45 -8.85 -3.18
C GLY A 84 7.47 -7.37 -3.56
N THR A 85 7.76 -7.04 -4.82
CA THR A 85 7.86 -5.66 -5.35
C THR A 85 7.15 -5.53 -6.68
N SER A 86 6.81 -4.30 -7.08
CA SER A 86 6.26 -4.01 -8.41
C SER A 86 7.23 -4.36 -9.53
N GLU A 87 8.54 -4.29 -9.28
CA GLU A 87 9.57 -4.73 -10.22
C GLU A 87 9.52 -6.23 -10.48
N LYS A 88 9.43 -7.05 -9.41
CA LYS A 88 9.28 -8.51 -9.56
C LYS A 88 7.99 -8.87 -10.28
N PHE A 89 6.90 -8.15 -10.00
CA PHE A 89 5.66 -8.33 -10.74
C PHE A 89 5.82 -7.96 -12.22
N ARG A 90 6.50 -6.85 -12.52
CA ARG A 90 6.84 -6.45 -13.89
C ARG A 90 7.62 -7.55 -14.61
N ASP A 91 8.66 -8.07 -14.00
CA ASP A 91 9.49 -9.12 -14.61
C ASP A 91 8.65 -10.39 -14.84
N PHE A 92 7.86 -10.80 -13.84
CA PHE A 92 6.94 -11.93 -13.93
C PHE A 92 5.93 -11.77 -15.08
N ILE A 93 5.20 -10.65 -15.13
CA ILE A 93 4.11 -10.46 -16.09
C ILE A 93 4.61 -10.23 -17.51
N THR A 94 5.83 -9.70 -17.68
CA THR A 94 6.45 -9.52 -18.99
C THR A 94 6.93 -10.85 -19.57
N LEU A 95 7.33 -11.80 -18.71
CA LEU A 95 7.67 -13.16 -19.12
C LEU A 95 6.46 -14.06 -19.37
N TYR A 96 5.29 -13.69 -18.83
CA TYR A 96 4.07 -14.48 -18.96
C TYR A 96 3.56 -14.52 -20.40
N ASP A 97 3.37 -13.35 -21.02
CA ASP A 97 2.97 -13.23 -22.43
C ASP A 97 3.44 -11.88 -23.01
N ALA A 98 3.60 -11.80 -24.33
CA ALA A 98 3.93 -10.55 -25.03
C ALA A 98 2.72 -9.61 -25.16
N ALA A 99 1.52 -10.16 -25.33
CA ALA A 99 0.28 -9.42 -25.55
C ALA A 99 -0.29 -8.89 -24.23
N VAL A 100 -0.67 -7.60 -24.22
CA VAL A 100 -1.27 -6.94 -23.05
C VAL A 100 -2.60 -7.61 -22.65
N ARG A 101 -3.42 -7.99 -23.64
CA ARG A 101 -4.70 -8.66 -23.44
C ARG A 101 -4.56 -9.94 -22.62
N GLU A 102 -3.58 -10.77 -22.94
CA GLU A 102 -3.33 -12.04 -22.23
C GLU A 102 -2.82 -11.82 -20.79
N ARG A 103 -2.01 -10.77 -20.57
CA ARG A 103 -1.58 -10.37 -19.22
C ARG A 103 -2.77 -9.90 -18.38
N HIS A 104 -3.69 -9.16 -18.98
CA HIS A 104 -4.92 -8.71 -18.30
C HIS A 104 -5.81 -9.90 -17.96
N ALA A 105 -6.04 -10.81 -18.92
CA ALA A 105 -6.79 -12.04 -18.68
C ALA A 105 -6.21 -12.90 -17.54
N PHE A 106 -4.87 -12.98 -17.45
CA PHE A 106 -4.21 -13.60 -16.30
C PHE A 106 -4.55 -12.89 -14.98
N ILE A 107 -4.47 -11.56 -14.93
CA ILE A 107 -4.80 -10.77 -13.73
C ILE A 107 -6.26 -10.99 -13.34
N ASP A 108 -7.18 -10.97 -14.31
CA ASP A 108 -8.61 -11.22 -14.09
C ASP A 108 -8.87 -12.58 -13.45
N TYR A 109 -8.29 -13.63 -14.04
CA TYR A 109 -8.41 -14.98 -13.52
C TYR A 109 -7.81 -15.09 -12.10
N ALA A 110 -6.59 -14.59 -11.91
CA ALA A 110 -5.88 -14.72 -10.64
C ALA A 110 -6.52 -13.92 -9.49
N LEU A 111 -7.20 -12.81 -9.78
CA LEU A 111 -7.87 -11.98 -8.77
C LEU A 111 -9.34 -12.36 -8.54
N THR A 112 -9.90 -13.34 -9.25
CA THR A 112 -11.32 -13.72 -9.14
C THR A 112 -11.77 -13.96 -7.69
N ARG A 113 -10.97 -14.69 -6.91
CA ARG A 113 -11.29 -14.97 -5.49
C ARG A 113 -11.16 -13.74 -4.60
N CYS A 114 -10.17 -12.87 -4.85
CA CYS A 114 -10.05 -11.59 -4.13
C CYS A 114 -11.25 -10.68 -4.43
N ARG A 115 -11.67 -10.59 -5.70
CA ARG A 115 -12.84 -9.81 -6.11
C ARG A 115 -14.12 -10.28 -5.43
N ALA A 116 -14.34 -11.59 -5.38
CA ALA A 116 -15.48 -12.18 -4.69
C ALA A 116 -15.50 -11.83 -3.19
N LEU A 117 -14.33 -11.76 -2.55
CA LEU A 117 -14.21 -11.44 -1.13
C LEU A 117 -14.41 -9.94 -0.84
N TYR A 118 -13.88 -9.07 -1.69
CA TYR A 118 -13.85 -7.61 -1.46
C TYR A 118 -14.88 -6.82 -2.30
N GLY A 119 -15.84 -7.51 -2.93
CA GLY A 119 -16.95 -6.88 -3.66
C GLY A 119 -16.56 -6.20 -4.98
N GLY A 120 -15.52 -6.69 -5.66
CA GLY A 120 -15.08 -6.15 -6.95
C GLY A 120 -15.88 -6.72 -8.13
N THR A 121 -16.82 -5.95 -8.68
CA THR A 121 -17.48 -6.30 -9.95
C THR A 121 -16.68 -5.73 -11.13
N ARG A 122 -15.65 -6.44 -11.57
CA ARG A 122 -15.18 -6.31 -12.96
C ARG A 122 -15.50 -7.62 -13.66
N ALA A 123 -16.66 -7.66 -14.30
CA ALA A 123 -16.97 -8.70 -15.26
C ALA A 123 -16.07 -8.41 -16.48
N TYR A 124 -15.09 -9.28 -16.71
CA TYR A 124 -14.39 -9.30 -17.98
C TYR A 124 -15.43 -9.73 -19.03
N ASP A 125 -15.76 -8.83 -19.95
CA ASP A 125 -16.50 -9.17 -21.17
C ASP A 125 -15.47 -9.37 -22.29
N PRO A 126 -15.22 -10.62 -22.75
CA PRO A 126 -14.31 -10.89 -23.86
C PRO A 126 -14.73 -10.25 -25.19
N PHE A 127 -15.93 -9.65 -25.26
CA PHE A 127 -16.49 -8.99 -26.45
C PHE A 127 -16.45 -7.45 -26.39
N ASP A 128 -15.91 -6.84 -25.33
CA ASP A 128 -15.78 -5.37 -25.20
C ASP A 128 -14.47 -4.81 -25.81
N ASP A 129 -13.84 -5.58 -26.71
CA ASP A 129 -12.66 -5.20 -27.52
C ASP A 129 -13.08 -4.80 -28.96
N GLU A 130 -14.30 -4.32 -29.17
CA GLU A 130 -14.76 -3.75 -30.46
C GLU A 130 -15.00 -2.23 -30.34
N ASP A 131 -13.95 -1.44 -30.13
CA ASP A 131 -13.82 -0.06 -30.62
C ASP A 131 -12.50 0.55 -30.08
N PHE A 132 -11.40 0.46 -30.84
CA PHE A 132 -10.40 1.54 -31.06
C PHE A 132 -9.26 1.11 -31.98
#